data_AF-A0A4V2SYD4-F1
#
_entry.id   AF-A0A4V2SYD4-F1
#
_cell.length_a   1.000
_cell.length_b   1.000
_cell.length_c   1.000
_cell.angle_alpha   90.00
_cell.angle_beta   90.00
_cell.angle_gamma   90.00
#
_symmetry.space_group_name_H-M   'P 1'
#
loop_
_entity.id
_entity.type
_entity.pdbx_description
1 polymer ?
#
loop_
_entity_poly.entity_id
_entity_poly.type
_entity_poly.pdbx_seq_one_letter_code
_entity_poly.pdbx_strand_id
1 'polypeptide(L)' 'MWVYEKKLQYPVKVSTCNPYLAKLLVEQYGGADGELAAALRYLNQRYTIPDKVVGLLTDIGTEEFAHLEMIATMIYK' A
#
# COMPACT_ATOMS: atom_id res chain seq x y z
N MET A 1 -2.34 -4.94 -17.01
CA MET A 1 -3.03 -3.64 -17.11
C MET A 1 -3.49 -3.27 -15.71
N TRP A 2 -3.34 -2.02 -15.30
CA TRP A 2 -3.84 -1.52 -14.01
C TRP A 2 -5.10 -0.70 -14.24
N VAL A 3 -6.06 -0.78 -13.33
CA VAL A 3 -7.26 0.05 -13.32
C VAL A 3 -7.33 0.72 -11.96
N TYR A 4 -7.57 2.03 -11.95
CA TYR A 4 -7.78 2.78 -10.73
C TYR A 4 -9.26 3.12 -10.61
N GLU A 5 -9.85 2.74 -9.49
CA GLU A 5 -11.17 3.20 -9.07
C GLU A 5 -10.96 4.22 -7.95
N LYS A 6 -11.61 5.39 -8.03
CA LYS A 6 -11.48 6.45 -7.01
C LYS A 6 -12.27 6.08 -5.74
N LYS A 7 -11.83 5.02 -5.07
CA LYS A 7 -12.45 4.43 -3.89
C LYS A 7 -11.39 3.69 -3.09
N LEU A 8 -11.32 3.98 -1.79
CA LEU A 8 -10.45 3.26 -0.87
C LEU A 8 -10.92 1.82 -0.69
N GLN A 9 -9.97 0.88 -0.59
CA GLN A 9 -10.26 -0.53 -0.27
C GLN A 9 -11.01 -0.66 1.06
N TYR A 10 -10.64 0.16 2.05
CA TYR A 10 -11.39 0.28 3.30
C TYR A 10 -11.59 1.76 3.72
N PRO A 11 -12.77 2.13 4.27
CA PRO A 11 -13.03 3.51 4.66
C PRO A 11 -12.09 4.03 5.76
N VAL A 12 -11.35 5.08 5.45
CA VAL A 12 -10.50 5.80 6.42
C VAL A 12 -11.30 6.88 7.15
N LYS A 13 -11.30 6.83 8.48
CA LYS A 13 -11.90 7.83 9.38
C LYS A 13 -10.83 8.40 10.32
N VAL A 14 -10.64 9.73 10.27
CA VAL A 14 -9.78 10.48 11.21
C VAL A 14 -10.68 11.43 11.99
N SER A 15 -10.70 11.31 13.31
CA SER A 15 -11.57 12.12 14.18
C SER A 15 -10.93 13.45 14.58
N THR A 16 -9.61 13.47 14.73
CA THR A 16 -8.85 14.64 15.17
C THR A 16 -7.53 14.69 14.41
N CYS A 17 -7.18 15.85 13.88
CA CYS A 17 -5.87 16.07 13.25
C CYS A 17 -4.75 15.84 14.28
N ASN A 18 -3.84 14.92 13.98
CA ASN A 18 -2.70 14.60 14.82
C ASN A 18 -1.41 14.54 13.97
N PRO A 19 -0.67 15.67 13.85
CA PRO A 19 0.54 15.73 13.03
C PRO A 19 1.67 14.81 13.50
N TYR A 20 1.74 14.52 14.81
CA TYR A 20 2.73 13.59 15.34
C TYR A 20 2.47 12.17 14.86
N LEU A 21 1.21 11.71 14.95
CA LEU A 21 0.83 10.40 14.41
C LEU A 21 1.02 10.35 12.89
N ALA A 22 0.64 11.40 12.17
CA ALA A 22 0.86 11.49 10.72
C ALA A 22 2.33 11.31 10.36
N LYS A 23 3.25 11.93 11.12
CA LYS A 23 4.70 11.73 10.95
C LYS A 23 5.12 10.28 11.15
N LEU A 24 4.55 9.56 12.11
CA LEU A 24 4.85 8.14 12.33
C LEU A 24 4.29 7.27 11.19
N LEU A 25 3.12 7.60 10.65
CA LEU A 25 2.51 6.89 9.52
C LEU A 25 3.32 7.02 8.22
N VAL A 26 4.17 8.05 8.09
CA VAL A 26 5.10 8.15 6.94
C VAL A 26 6.02 6.93 6.84
N GLU A 27 6.37 6.30 7.97
CA GLU A 27 7.16 5.06 7.96
C GLU A 27 6.39 3.92 7.28
N GLN A 28 5.08 3.81 7.52
CA GLN A 28 4.25 2.82 6.83
C GLN A 28 4.01 3.19 5.36
N TYR A 29 4.02 4.47 5.01
CA TYR A 29 3.87 4.90 3.62
C TYR A 29 5.13 4.60 2.78
N GLY A 30 6.29 5.09 3.22
CA GLY A 30 7.53 5.09 2.43
C GLY A 30 8.78 4.64 3.17
N GLY A 31 8.64 4.09 4.37
CA GLY A 31 9.74 3.49 5.13
C GLY A 31 10.24 2.19 4.53
N ALA A 32 11.31 1.66 5.10
CA ALA A 32 12.00 0.48 4.55
C ALA A 32 11.09 -0.77 4.53
N ASP A 33 10.22 -0.89 5.53
CA ASP A 33 9.25 -1.97 5.68
C ASP A 33 7.80 -1.50 5.44
N GLY A 34 7.62 -0.35 4.77
CA GLY A 34 6.30 0.21 4.47
C GLY A 34 5.61 -0.41 3.25
N GLU A 35 4.37 0.03 3.01
CA GLU A 35 3.47 -0.49 1.97
C GLU A 35 4.06 -0.32 0.55
N LEU A 36 4.74 0.80 0.29
CA LEU A 36 5.39 1.02 -1.01
C LEU A 36 6.52 0.00 -1.25
N ALA A 37 7.31 -0.29 -0.22
CA ALA A 37 8.38 -1.27 -0.31
C ALA A 37 7.80 -2.69 -0.51
N ALA A 38 6.72 -3.03 0.21
CA ALA A 38 6.02 -4.30 0.05
C ALA A 38 5.43 -4.46 -1.36
N ALA A 39 4.66 -3.48 -1.83
CA ALA A 39 4.04 -3.48 -3.16
C ALA A 39 5.07 -3.70 -4.27
N LEU A 40 6.14 -2.89 -4.26
CA LEU A 40 7.20 -2.98 -5.27
C LEU A 40 7.95 -4.30 -5.17
N ARG A 41 8.21 -4.81 -3.96
CA ARG A 41 8.89 -6.10 -3.77
C ARG A 41 8.10 -7.25 -4.39
N TYR A 42 6.81 -7.38 -4.07
CA TYR A 42 5.97 -8.47 -4.59
C TYR A 42 5.78 -8.36 -6.12
N LEU A 43 5.54 -7.16 -6.63
CA LEU A 43 5.35 -6.94 -8.08
C LEU A 43 6.63 -7.12 -8.90
N ASN A 44 7.81 -6.94 -8.30
CA ASN A 44 9.07 -7.25 -8.97
C ASN A 44 9.42 -8.75 -8.86
N GLN A 45 9.17 -9.39 -7.70
CA GLN A 45 9.42 -10.82 -7.51
C GLN A 45 8.64 -11.70 -8.49
N ARG A 46 7.46 -11.27 -8.93
CA ARG A 46 6.64 -12.01 -9.90
C ARG A 46 7.37 -12.32 -11.23
N TYR A 47 8.42 -11.57 -11.58
CA TYR A 47 9.18 -11.78 -12.81
C TYR A 47 10.31 -12.81 -12.69
N THR A 48 10.67 -13.22 -11.47
CA THR A 48 11.85 -14.06 -11.21
C THR A 48 11.55 -15.32 -10.40
N ILE A 49 10.31 -15.48 -9.90
CA ILE A 49 9.85 -16.62 -9.11
C ILE A 49 9.13 -17.66 -9.98
N PRO A 50 8.99 -18.95 -9.55
CA PRO A 50 8.24 -19.95 -10.31
C PRO A 50 6.75 -19.58 -10.55
N ASP A 51 6.23 -19.98 -11.72
CA ASP A 51 4.91 -19.59 -12.24
C ASP A 51 3.74 -19.83 -11.27
N LYS A 52 3.82 -20.85 -10.42
CA LYS A 52 2.74 -21.24 -9.49
C LYS A 52 2.35 -20.15 -8.49
N VAL A 53 3.22 -19.17 -8.23
CA VAL A 53 2.97 -18.11 -7.23
C VAL A 53 2.88 -16.70 -7.82
N VAL A 54 3.06 -16.54 -9.13
CA VAL A 54 3.04 -15.24 -9.83
C VAL A 54 1.70 -14.52 -9.66
N GLY A 55 0.60 -15.28 -9.72
CA GLY A 55 -0.75 -14.75 -9.46
C GLY A 55 -0.87 -14.18 -8.05
N LEU A 56 -0.49 -14.97 -7.04
CA LEU A 56 -0.54 -14.56 -5.63
C LEU A 56 0.29 -13.30 -5.36
N LEU A 57 1.50 -13.20 -5.90
CA LEU A 57 2.33 -12.00 -5.73
C LEU A 57 1.73 -10.77 -6.43
N THR A 58 1.05 -10.98 -7.55
CA THR A 58 0.35 -9.90 -8.25
C THR A 58 -0.85 -9.43 -7.43
N ASP A 59 -1.61 -10.35 -6.84
CA ASP A 59 -2.76 -10.02 -6.00
C ASP A 59 -2.32 -9.24 -4.76
N ILE A 60 -1.34 -9.77 -4.00
CA ILE A 60 -0.82 -9.11 -2.79
C ILE A 60 -0.21 -7.76 -3.14
N GLY A 61 0.68 -7.69 -4.14
CA GLY A 61 1.31 -6.42 -4.52
C GLY A 61 0.34 -5.36 -5.04
N THR A 62 -0.82 -5.78 -5.57
CA THR A 62 -1.92 -4.88 -5.94
C THR A 62 -2.65 -4.36 -4.70
N GLU A 63 -2.91 -5.23 -3.73
CA GLU A 63 -3.52 -4.88 -2.44
C GLU A 63 -2.64 -3.90 -1.64
N GLU A 64 -1.32 -4.09 -1.60
CA GLU A 64 -0.43 -3.16 -0.89
C GLU A 64 -0.46 -1.73 -1.45
N PHE A 65 -0.78 -1.55 -2.75
CA PHE A 65 -1.01 -0.21 -3.29
C PHE A 65 -2.31 0.43 -2.78
N ALA A 66 -3.33 -0.37 -2.45
CA ALA A 66 -4.54 0.11 -1.82
C ALA A 66 -4.30 0.44 -0.33
N HIS A 67 -3.49 -0.35 0.37
CA HIS A 67 -3.01 -0.01 1.72
C HIS A 67 -2.23 1.31 1.70
N LEU A 68 -1.32 1.49 0.74
CA LEU A 68 -0.57 2.72 0.55
C LEU A 68 -1.48 3.95 0.38
N GLU A 69 -2.54 3.84 -0.44
CA GLU A 69 -3.54 4.91 -0.62
C GLU A 69 -4.31 5.21 0.69
N MET A 70 -4.63 4.18 1.48
CA MET A 70 -5.26 4.36 2.79
C MET A 70 -4.32 5.07 3.77
N ILE A 71 -3.03 4.72 3.84
CA ILE A 71 -2.05 5.42 4.67
C ILE A 71 -1.92 6.89 4.24
N ALA A 72 -1.78 7.16 2.95
CA ALA A 72 -1.75 8.53 2.43
C ALA A 72 -3.01 9.32 2.81
N THR A 73 -4.17 8.68 2.73
CA THR A 73 -5.44 9.30 3.13
C THR A 73 -5.48 9.61 4.62
N MET A 74 -4.95 8.73 5.48
CA MET A 74 -4.84 8.98 6.92
C MET A 74 -3.89 10.12 7.25
N ILE A 75 -2.80 10.27 6.50
CA ILE A 75 -1.84 11.37 6.66
C ILE A 75 -2.45 12.71 6.22
N TYR A 76 -3.25 12.69 5.15
CA TYR A 76 -3.85 13.89 4.56
C TYR A 76 -5.03 14.45 5.37
N LYS A 77 -5.88 13.57 5.92
CA LYS A 77 -7.08 13.96 6.69
C LYS A 77 -6.74 14.43 8.10
#